data_AF-A0A7W1A986-F1
#
_entry.id   AF-A0A7W1A986-F1
#
_cell.length_a   1.000
_cell.length_b   1.000
_cell.length_c   1.000
_cell.angle_alpha   90.00
_cell.angle_beta   90.00
_cell.angle_gamma   90.00
#
_symmetry.space_group_name_H-M   'P 1'
#
loop_
_entity.id
_entity.type
_entity.pdbx_description
1 polymer ?
#
loop_
_entity_poly.entity_id
_entity_poly.type
_entity_poly.pdbx_seq_one_letter_code
_entity_poly.pdbx_strand_id
1 'polypeptide(L)'
;MLSRPTRVLSVIAPMTQLNTPYPSTAYLTGFLRSRGVDAVQEDLALALALELLSPSGLVAIRERIAELPASGRTPPVEAFDEHFDRYAQTIGPTVAFLQGRDATLAHRICSRAFLPEG
;
A
#
# COMPACT_ATOMS: atom_id res chain seq x y z
N MET A 1 -32.24 -25.90 18.45
CA MET A 1 -30.84 -25.59 18.10
C MET A 1 -30.82 -24.17 17.55
N LEU A 2 -30.25 -23.19 18.27
CA LEU A 2 -30.16 -21.83 17.74
C LEU A 2 -29.11 -21.83 16.61
N SER A 3 -29.56 -21.51 15.39
CA SER A 3 -28.68 -21.32 14.25
C SER A 3 -27.68 -20.20 14.57
N ARG A 4 -26.38 -20.47 14.47
CA ARG A 4 -25.37 -19.42 14.58
C ARG A 4 -25.52 -18.47 13.38
N PRO A 5 -25.54 -17.15 13.59
CA PRO A 5 -25.60 -16.21 12.47
C PRO A 5 -24.37 -16.40 11.57
N THR A 6 -24.60 -16.47 10.25
CA THR A 6 -23.54 -16.57 9.25
C THR A 6 -22.72 -15.28 9.26
N ARG A 7 -21.39 -15.43 9.29
CA ARG A 7 -20.44 -14.33 9.15
C ARG A 7 -19.56 -14.57 7.94
N VAL A 8 -19.26 -13.51 7.19
CA VAL A 8 -18.49 -13.59 5.95
C VAL A 8 -17.32 -12.61 6.01
N LEU A 9 -16.12 -13.10 5.69
CA LEU A 9 -14.94 -12.29 5.48
C LEU A 9 -14.52 -12.39 4.02
N SER A 10 -14.58 -11.29 3.30
CA SER A 10 -14.09 -11.18 1.91
C SER A 10 -12.66 -10.65 1.93
N VAL A 11 -11.71 -11.42 1.40
CA VAL A 11 -10.29 -11.04 1.41
C VAL A 11 -9.82 -10.78 -0.01
N ILE A 12 -9.24 -9.60 -0.25
CA ILE A 12 -8.39 -9.38 -1.43
C ILE A 12 -7.00 -9.92 -1.08
N ALA A 13 -6.51 -10.88 -1.86
CA ALA A 13 -5.20 -11.48 -1.65
C ALA A 13 -4.08 -10.44 -1.79
N PRO A 14 -2.92 -10.62 -1.13
CA PRO A 14 -1.79 -9.70 -1.30
C PRO A 14 -1.25 -9.74 -2.73
N MET A 15 -0.51 -8.70 -3.10
CA MET A 15 0.21 -8.58 -4.38
C MET A 15 -0.69 -8.57 -5.64
N THR A 16 -1.99 -8.30 -5.50
CA THR A 16 -2.86 -7.96 -6.62
C THR A 16 -2.57 -6.53 -7.13
N GLN A 17 -2.95 -6.20 -8.36
CA GLN A 17 -2.68 -4.88 -8.96
C GLN A 17 -3.41 -3.76 -8.21
N LEU A 18 -2.68 -2.89 -7.51
CA LEU A 18 -3.25 -1.77 -6.73
C LEU A 18 -4.08 -0.78 -7.57
N ASN A 19 -3.76 -0.67 -8.86
CA ASN A 19 -4.38 0.26 -9.80
C ASN A 19 -5.63 -0.32 -10.48
N THR A 20 -5.94 -1.60 -10.28
CA THR A 20 -7.13 -2.23 -10.87
C THR A 20 -8.26 -2.15 -9.85
N PRO A 21 -9.41 -1.54 -10.17
CA PRO A 21 -10.53 -1.58 -9.25
C PRO A 21 -10.95 -3.05 -9.06
N TYR A 22 -10.87 -3.55 -7.83
CA TYR A 22 -11.42 -4.84 -7.41
C TYR A 22 -12.76 -4.63 -6.70
N PRO A 23 -13.83 -4.20 -7.40
CA PRO A 23 -15.08 -3.90 -6.73
C PRO A 23 -15.83 -5.16 -6.28
N SER A 24 -15.37 -6.36 -6.65
CA SER A 24 -16.10 -7.60 -6.40
C SER A 24 -16.32 -7.85 -4.91
N THR A 25 -15.27 -7.78 -4.09
CA THR A 25 -15.37 -7.99 -2.64
C THR A 25 -16.14 -6.86 -1.96
N ALA A 26 -15.97 -5.61 -2.40
CA ALA A 26 -16.72 -4.45 -1.91
C ALA A 26 -18.22 -4.57 -2.22
N TYR A 27 -18.59 -4.89 -3.46
CA TYR A 27 -19.98 -5.07 -3.89
C TYR A 27 -20.65 -6.27 -3.23
N LEU A 28 -19.97 -7.42 -3.16
CA LEU A 28 -20.49 -8.60 -2.47
C LEU A 28 -20.69 -8.33 -0.98
N THR A 29 -19.73 -7.64 -0.33
CA THR A 29 -19.85 -7.26 1.08
C THR A 29 -21.03 -6.30 1.30
N GLY A 30 -21.18 -5.29 0.43
CA GLY A 30 -22.34 -4.38 0.46
C GLY A 30 -23.67 -5.12 0.28
N PHE A 31 -23.74 -6.05 -0.68
CA PHE A 31 -24.92 -6.88 -0.91
C PHE A 31 -25.25 -7.76 0.30
N LEU A 32 -24.27 -8.46 0.88
CA LEU A 32 -24.49 -9.33 2.04
C LEU A 32 -24.97 -8.53 3.26
N ARG A 33 -24.39 -7.36 3.52
CA ARG A 33 -24.86 -6.42 4.56
C ARG A 33 -26.30 -6.00 4.33
N SER A 34 -26.69 -5.73 3.07
CA SER A 34 -28.09 -5.40 2.72
C SER A 34 -29.08 -6.52 3.01
N ARG A 35 -28.61 -7.76 3.18
CA ARG A 35 -29.41 -8.95 3.55
C ARG A 35 -29.33 -9.31 5.03
N GLY A 36 -28.74 -8.45 5.87
CA GLY A 36 -28.59 -8.70 7.31
C GLY A 36 -27.50 -9.72 7.67
N VAL A 37 -26.60 -10.03 6.72
CA VAL A 37 -25.43 -10.87 6.99
C VAL A 37 -24.31 -9.99 7.54
N ASP A 38 -23.68 -10.43 8.63
CA ASP A 38 -22.44 -9.82 9.13
C ASP A 38 -21.30 -10.12 8.16
N ALA A 39 -20.99 -9.13 7.31
CA ALA A 39 -19.97 -9.25 6.28
C ALA A 39 -18.91 -8.15 6.44
N VAL A 40 -17.64 -8.57 6.38
CA VAL A 40 -16.45 -7.71 6.45
C VAL A 40 -15.60 -7.93 5.21
N GLN A 41 -14.89 -6.88 4.79
CA GLN A 41 -13.94 -6.93 3.69
C GLN A 41 -12.56 -6.51 4.22
N GLU A 42 -11.54 -7.26 3.86
CA GLU A 42 -10.13 -6.95 4.13
C GLU A 42 -9.37 -6.88 2.81
N ASP A 43 -8.51 -5.88 2.67
CA ASP A 43 -7.65 -5.70 1.50
C ASP A 43 -6.18 -5.88 1.88
N LEU A 44 -5.67 -7.10 1.73
CA LEU A 44 -4.29 -7.41 2.07
C LEU A 44 -3.30 -6.89 1.03
N ALA A 45 -3.73 -6.62 -0.20
CA ALA A 45 -2.87 -5.99 -1.20
C ALA A 45 -2.60 -4.53 -0.82
N LEU A 46 -3.65 -3.78 -0.48
CA LEU A 46 -3.50 -2.42 0.00
C LEU A 46 -2.74 -2.37 1.33
N ALA A 47 -3.03 -3.28 2.27
CA ALA A 47 -2.32 -3.34 3.54
C ALA A 47 -0.81 -3.57 3.34
N LEU A 48 -0.43 -4.56 2.53
CA LEU A 48 0.97 -4.83 2.21
C LEU A 48 1.64 -3.64 1.52
N ALA A 49 0.94 -3.02 0.56
CA ALA A 49 1.47 -1.85 -0.14
C ALA A 49 1.73 -0.68 0.80
N LEU A 50 0.79 -0.39 1.71
CA LEU A 50 0.95 0.68 2.70
C LEU A 50 2.03 0.37 3.74
N GLU A 51 2.23 -0.90 4.08
CA GLU A 51 3.32 -1.32 4.96
C GLU A 51 4.67 -1.08 4.30
N LEU A 52 4.87 -1.55 3.06
CA LEU A 52 6.11 -1.38 2.30
C LEU A 52 6.37 0.10 1.93
N LEU A 53 5.34 0.80 1.44
CA LEU A 53 5.39 2.20 1.02
C LEU A 53 5.13 3.14 2.20
N SER A 54 5.82 2.92 3.31
CA SER A 54 5.80 3.79 4.49
C SER A 54 7.22 4.18 4.89
N PRO A 55 7.42 5.23 5.69
CA PRO A 55 8.75 5.57 6.20
C PRO A 55 9.43 4.39 6.89
N SER A 56 8.70 3.65 7.73
CA SER A 56 9.20 2.43 8.39
C SER A 56 9.46 1.29 7.41
N GLY A 57 8.59 1.10 6.42
CA GLY A 57 8.74 0.08 5.39
C GLY A 57 10.00 0.28 4.55
N LEU A 58 10.25 1.53 4.12
CA LEU A 58 11.48 1.85 3.39
C LEU A 58 12.73 1.61 4.23
N VAL A 59 12.73 2.01 5.50
CA VAL A 59 13.85 1.72 6.42
C VAL A 59 14.09 0.22 6.52
N ALA A 60 13.04 -0.58 6.73
CA ALA A 60 13.16 -2.05 6.81
C ALA A 60 13.70 -2.66 5.51
N ILE A 61 13.29 -2.13 4.35
CA ILE A 61 13.85 -2.55 3.04
C ILE A 61 15.34 -2.23 2.98
N ARG A 62 15.76 -1.02 3.37
CA ARG A 62 17.17 -0.62 3.37
C ARG A 62 18.03 -1.49 4.29
N GLU A 63 17.51 -1.83 5.47
CA GLU A 63 18.16 -2.76 6.39
C GLU A 63 18.37 -4.14 5.76
N ARG A 64 17.36 -4.67 5.06
CA ARG A 64 17.51 -5.94 4.33
C ARG A 64 18.53 -5.85 3.19
N ILE A 65 18.61 -4.71 2.50
CA ILE A 65 19.63 -4.47 1.46
C ILE A 65 21.05 -4.47 2.05
N ALA A 66 21.22 -3.87 3.24
CA ALA A 66 22.50 -3.83 3.93
C ALA A 66 23.04 -5.25 4.24
N GLU A 67 22.15 -6.21 4.48
CA GLU A 67 22.48 -7.62 4.74
C GLU A 67 22.76 -8.44 3.46
N LEU A 68 22.41 -7.93 2.28
CA LEU A 68 22.67 -8.64 1.03
C LEU A 68 24.16 -8.63 0.68
N PRO A 69 24.71 -9.76 0.19
CA PRO A 69 26.04 -9.76 -0.41
C PRO A 69 26.06 -8.88 -1.66
N ALA A 70 27.24 -8.36 -2.03
CA ALA A 70 27.39 -7.50 -3.22
C ALA A 70 26.82 -8.15 -4.49
N SER A 71 26.96 -9.46 -4.66
CA SER A 71 26.39 -10.22 -5.78
C SER A 71 24.86 -10.27 -5.80
N GLY A 72 24.20 -9.98 -4.67
CA GLY A 72 22.74 -9.90 -4.54
C GLY A 72 22.17 -8.49 -4.73
N ARG A 73 23.03 -7.47 -4.86
CA ARG A 73 22.61 -6.07 -5.08
C ARG A 73 22.50 -5.81 -6.57
N THR A 74 21.28 -5.93 -7.09
CA THR A 74 20.98 -5.62 -8.49
C THR A 74 20.98 -4.11 -8.72
N PRO A 75 21.12 -3.61 -9.96
CA PRO A 75 21.12 -2.17 -10.22
C PRO A 75 19.89 -1.42 -9.64
N PRO A 76 18.66 -1.95 -9.67
CA PRO A 76 17.52 -1.29 -9.00
C PRO A 76 17.65 -1.22 -7.47
N VAL A 77 18.28 -2.22 -6.84
CA VAL A 77 18.53 -2.25 -5.39
C VAL A 77 19.56 -1.19 -5.02
N GLU A 78 20.62 -1.07 -5.82
CA GLU A 78 21.66 -0.05 -5.63
C GLU A 78 21.08 1.36 -5.82
N ALA A 79 20.30 1.58 -6.89
CA ALA A 79 19.63 2.85 -7.13
C ALA A 79 18.65 3.23 -6.01
N PHE A 80 17.93 2.25 -5.44
CA PHE A 80 17.07 2.48 -4.30
C PHE A 80 17.87 2.97 -3.07
N ASP A 81 18.98 2.30 -2.74
CA ASP A 81 19.80 2.65 -1.59
C ASP A 81 20.52 4.01 -1.78
N GLU A 82 20.99 4.31 -3.00
CA GLU A 82 21.61 5.59 -3.36
C GLU A 82 20.63 6.76 -3.19
N HIS A 83 19.37 6.58 -3.59
CA HIS A 83 18.34 7.64 -3.52
C HIS A 83 17.45 7.56 -2.28
N PHE A 84 17.80 6.73 -1.30
CA PHE A 84 16.98 6.43 -0.13
C PHE A 84 16.44 7.68 0.57
N ASP A 85 17.28 8.67 0.83
CA ASP A 85 16.90 9.86 1.59
C ASP A 85 15.78 10.65 0.89
N ARG A 86 15.78 10.68 -0.45
CA ARG A 86 14.72 11.31 -1.23
C ARG A 86 13.41 10.53 -1.14
N TYR A 87 13.46 9.20 -1.18
CA TYR A 87 12.28 8.35 -0.97
C TYR A 87 11.72 8.51 0.45
N ALA A 88 12.58 8.45 1.47
CA ALA A 88 12.19 8.55 2.88
C ALA A 88 11.50 9.89 3.21
N GLN A 89 11.98 11.00 2.62
CA GLN A 89 11.37 12.33 2.81
C GLN A 89 10.01 12.48 2.13
N THR A 90 9.77 11.75 1.04
CA THR A 90 8.60 11.97 0.17
C THR A 90 7.49 10.93 0.37
N ILE A 91 7.81 9.72 0.84
CA ILE A 91 6.87 8.60 0.86
C ILE A 91 5.64 8.85 1.74
N GLY A 92 5.84 9.33 2.97
CA GLY A 92 4.75 9.62 3.91
C GLY A 92 3.76 10.66 3.38
N PRO A 93 4.22 11.87 2.99
CA PRO A 93 3.35 12.87 2.38
C PRO A 93 2.68 12.39 1.10
N THR A 94 3.38 11.62 0.25
CA THR A 94 2.81 11.09 -0.99
C THR A 94 1.65 10.14 -0.71
N VAL A 95 1.80 9.20 0.24
CA VAL A 95 0.72 8.30 0.65
C VAL A 95 -0.44 9.07 1.27
N ALA A 96 -0.18 10.07 2.11
CA ALA A 96 -1.22 10.91 2.68
C ALA A 96 -2.02 11.66 1.60
N PHE A 97 -1.35 12.20 0.58
CA PHE A 97 -2.00 12.84 -0.57
C PHE A 97 -2.86 11.85 -1.36
N LEU A 98 -2.33 10.66 -1.69
CA LEU A 98 -3.08 9.62 -2.42
C LEU A 98 -4.31 9.11 -1.67
N GLN A 99 -4.28 9.13 -0.34
CA GLN A 99 -5.42 8.79 0.52
C GLN A 99 -6.38 9.97 0.77
N GLY A 100 -6.15 11.13 0.13
CA GLY A 100 -6.98 12.32 0.29
C GLY A 100 -6.85 13.01 1.65
N ARG A 101 -5.80 12.71 2.42
CA ARG A 101 -5.56 13.26 3.77
C ARG A 101 -4.81 14.58 3.77
N ASP A 102 -4.06 14.87 2.71
CA ASP A 102 -3.34 16.13 2.54
C ASP A 102 -3.35 16.58 1.07
N ALA A 103 -4.35 17.40 0.69
CA ALA A 103 -4.45 17.94 -0.66
C ALA A 103 -3.45 19.08 -0.95
N THR A 104 -2.78 19.64 0.07
CA THR A 104 -1.87 20.79 -0.11
C THR A 104 -0.61 20.42 -0.89
N LEU A 105 -0.28 19.13 -0.93
CA LEU A 105 0.86 18.59 -1.66
C LEU A 105 0.72 18.69 -3.19
N ALA A 106 -0.49 18.92 -3.72
CA ALA A 106 -0.77 18.96 -5.15
C ALA A 106 0.16 19.93 -5.92
N HIS A 107 0.32 21.17 -5.43
CA HIS A 107 1.20 22.16 -6.08
C HIS A 107 2.66 21.72 -6.10
N ARG A 108 3.14 21.09 -5.02
CA ARG A 108 4.52 20.59 -4.91
C ARG A 108 4.76 19.42 -5.88
N ILE A 109 3.78 18.53 -6.03
CA ILE A 109 3.84 17.44 -7.02
C ILE A 109 3.88 18.02 -8.44
N CYS A 110 2.98 18.95 -8.79
CA CYS A 110 2.94 19.56 -10.11
C CYS A 110 4.22 20.34 -10.47
N SER A 111 4.92 20.89 -9.47
CA SER A 111 6.20 21.57 -9.68
C SER A 111 7.35 20.65 -10.10
N ARG A 112 7.17 19.32 -9.99
CA ARG A 112 8.18 18.28 -10.24
C ARG A 112 9.42 18.32 -9.33
N ALA A 113 9.54 19.31 -8.45
CA ALA A 113 10.63 19.41 -7.49
C ALA A 113 10.46 18.50 -6.26
N PHE A 114 9.28 17.89 -6.08
CA PHE A 114 8.96 17.11 -4.88
C PHE A 114 9.21 15.61 -5.03
N LEU A 115 8.53 14.95 -5.98
CA LEU A 115 8.66 13.50 -6.14
C LEU A 115 10.03 13.13 -6.74
N PRO A 116 10.59 11.96 -6.38
CA PRO A 116 11.67 11.35 -7.14
C PRO A 116 11.30 11.20 -8.61
N GLU A 117 12.22 11.60 -9.49
CA GLU A 117 12.15 11.31 -10.92
C GLU A 117 13.26 10.28 -11.23
N GLY A 118 12.95 9.32 -12.10
CA GLY A 118 13.88 8.30 -12.58
C GLY A 118 13.98 8.32 -14.10
#